data_AF-A0A9D4IAE8-F1
#
_entry.id   AF-A0A9D4IAE8-F1
#
_cell.length_a   1.000
_cell.length_b   1.000
_cell.length_c   1.000
_cell.angle_alpha   90.00
_cell.angle_beta   90.00
_cell.angle_gamma   90.00
#
_symmetry.space_group_name_H-M   'P 1'
#
loop_
_entity.id
_entity.type
_entity.pdbx_description
1 polymer ?
#
loop_
_entity_poly.entity_id
_entity_poly.type
_entity_poly.pdbx_seq_one_letter_code
_entity_poly.pdbx_strand_id
1 'polypeptide(L)'
;MSTHTYMQVKLTSAERQFRYACRQVMIISSHLEEATLQYHVADRTGNKIFSYNIRLRLSILDGVRNMFYEFAAKKAAEIIELQQSVFDVIEPRDVTLGESDSDLSADDMSVTSASGSESDYSIEMCE
;
A
#
# COMPACT_ATOMS: atom_id res chain seq x y z
N MET A 1 -5.02 16.38 29.31
CA MET A 1 -4.94 16.36 27.83
C MET A 1 -6.34 16.11 27.31
N SER A 2 -6.84 16.94 26.40
CA SER A 2 -8.18 16.76 25.81
C SER A 2 -8.18 15.55 24.87
N THR A 3 -9.27 14.78 24.83
CA THR A 3 -9.40 13.55 24.02
C THR A 3 -9.10 13.79 22.54
N HIS A 4 -9.54 14.95 22.02
CA HIS A 4 -9.26 15.41 20.67
C HIS A 4 -7.76 15.56 20.37
N THR A 5 -6.98 16.17 21.27
CA THR A 5 -5.52 16.34 21.10
C THR A 5 -4.81 14.99 21.05
N TYR A 6 -5.27 14.01 21.83
CA TYR A 6 -4.73 12.65 21.80
C TYR A 6 -4.97 11.97 20.44
N MET A 7 -6.19 12.07 19.89
CA MET A 7 -6.52 11.49 18.59
C MET A 7 -5.71 12.11 17.44
N GLN A 8 -5.49 13.43 17.46
CA GLN A 8 -4.65 14.11 16.47
C GLN A 8 -3.18 13.65 16.51
N VAL A 9 -2.61 13.47 17.71
CA VAL A 9 -1.24 12.94 17.86
C VAL A 9 -1.15 11.51 17.32
N LYS A 10 -2.16 10.68 17.61
CA LYS A 10 -2.21 9.30 17.12
C LYS A 10 -2.32 9.24 15.60
N LEU A 11 -3.19 10.06 15.01
CA LEU A 11 -3.36 10.18 13.55
C LEU A 11 -2.03 10.58 12.88
N THR A 12 -1.39 11.63 13.38
CA THR A 12 -0.09 12.11 12.85
C THR A 12 1.00 11.02 12.93
N SER A 13 1.00 10.24 14.02
CA SER A 13 1.92 9.12 14.19
C SER A 13 1.65 7.99 13.18
N ALA A 14 0.39 7.61 12.99
CA ALA A 14 -0.02 6.58 12.02
C ALA A 14 0.35 6.98 10.59
N GLU A 15 0.10 8.23 10.20
CA GLU A 15 0.51 8.76 8.89
C GLU A 15 2.03 8.75 8.69
N ARG A 16 2.81 9.09 9.73
CA ARG A 16 4.27 9.03 9.67
C ARG A 16 4.74 7.59 9.44
N GLN A 17 4.14 6.63 10.12
CA GLN A 17 4.45 5.21 9.97
C GLN A 17 4.05 4.69 8.58
N PHE A 18 2.92 5.12 8.04
CA PHE A 18 2.50 4.80 6.68
C PHE A 18 3.50 5.33 5.64
N ARG A 19 3.86 6.61 5.72
CA ARG A 19 4.87 7.20 4.81
C ARG A 19 6.21 6.48 4.91
N TYR A 20 6.60 6.08 6.12
CA TYR A 20 7.81 5.28 6.32
C TYR A 20 7.70 3.93 5.60
N ALA A 21 6.58 3.21 5.76
CA ALA A 21 6.36 1.93 5.08
C ALA A 21 6.45 2.07 3.55
N CYS A 22 5.78 3.07 2.97
CA CYS A 22 5.86 3.33 1.53
C CYS A 22 7.30 3.61 1.07
N ARG A 23 8.08 4.36 1.86
CA ARG A 23 9.49 4.60 1.56
C ARG A 23 10.31 3.31 1.61
N GLN A 24 10.06 2.43 2.59
CA GLN A 24 10.75 1.15 2.67
C GLN A 24 10.42 0.25 1.47
N VAL A 25 9.15 0.20 1.04
CA VAL A 25 8.76 -0.53 -0.18
C VAL A 25 9.57 -0.06 -1.39
N MET A 26 9.68 1.26 -1.60
CA MET A 26 10.45 1.79 -2.74
C MET A 26 11.94 1.41 -2.67
N ILE A 27 12.55 1.50 -1.49
CA ILE A 27 13.96 1.14 -1.28
C ILE A 27 14.16 -0.37 -1.56
N ILE A 28 13.29 -1.22 -1.02
CA ILE A 28 13.38 -2.67 -1.20
C ILE A 28 13.17 -3.05 -2.67
N SER A 29 12.22 -2.42 -3.36
CA SER A 29 12.01 -2.65 -4.80
C SER A 29 13.26 -2.34 -5.61
N SER A 30 13.96 -1.24 -5.31
CA SER A 30 15.23 -0.91 -5.96
C SER A 30 16.31 -1.97 -5.70
N HIS A 31 16.43 -2.46 -4.45
CA HIS A 31 17.35 -3.55 -4.14
C HIS A 31 16.97 -4.88 -4.80
N LEU A 32 15.68 -5.13 -4.99
CA LEU A 32 15.17 -6.32 -5.66
C LEU A 32 15.54 -6.30 -7.15
N GLU A 33 15.39 -5.16 -7.81
CA GLU A 33 15.81 -4.94 -9.20
C GLU A 33 17.34 -5.15 -9.36
N GLU A 34 18.13 -4.56 -8.45
CA GLU A 34 19.59 -4.73 -8.45
C GLU A 34 20.00 -6.20 -8.27
N ALA A 35 19.43 -6.88 -7.28
CA ALA A 35 19.70 -8.29 -7.00
C ALA A 35 19.27 -9.18 -8.18
N THR A 36 18.17 -8.84 -8.86
CA THR A 36 17.70 -9.56 -10.05
C THR A 36 18.69 -9.42 -11.20
N LEU A 37 19.20 -8.21 -11.43
CA LEU A 37 20.24 -7.98 -12.44
C LEU A 37 21.51 -8.79 -12.12
N GLN A 38 21.97 -8.75 -10.86
CA GLN A 38 23.13 -9.52 -10.42
C GLN A 38 22.92 -11.02 -10.59
N TYR A 39 21.71 -11.53 -10.31
CA TYR A 39 21.34 -12.93 -10.53
C TYR A 39 21.49 -13.31 -12.00
N HIS A 40 20.94 -12.53 -12.93
CA HIS A 40 21.04 -12.82 -14.36
C HIS A 40 22.50 -12.83 -14.85
N VAL A 41 23.36 -11.99 -14.30
CA VAL A 41 24.80 -12.02 -14.60
C VAL A 41 25.47 -13.27 -14.01
N ALA A 42 25.15 -13.63 -12.77
CA ALA A 42 25.67 -14.81 -12.10
C ALA A 42 25.29 -16.12 -12.81
N ASP A 43 24.05 -16.19 -13.28
CA ASP A 43 23.51 -17.35 -13.99
C ASP A 43 24.19 -17.54 -15.35
N ARG A 44 24.34 -16.45 -16.12
CA ARG A 44 25.08 -16.44 -17.40
C ARG A 44 26.55 -16.84 -17.27
N THR A 45 27.16 -16.56 -16.13
CA THR A 45 28.57 -16.93 -15.85
C THR A 45 28.71 -18.35 -15.32
N GLY A 46 27.61 -19.07 -15.07
CA GLY A 46 27.61 -20.47 -14.62
C GLY A 46 28.03 -20.65 -13.15
N ASN A 47 28.13 -19.58 -12.36
CA ASN A 47 28.51 -19.68 -10.95
C ASN A 47 27.29 -20.04 -10.10
N LYS A 48 27.05 -21.35 -9.94
CA LYS A 48 25.89 -21.91 -9.24
C LYS A 48 25.81 -21.50 -7.76
N ILE A 49 26.94 -21.45 -7.06
CA ILE A 49 26.98 -21.08 -5.64
C ILE A 49 26.58 -19.61 -5.47
N PHE A 50 27.15 -18.72 -6.29
CA PHE A 50 26.83 -17.31 -6.24
C PHE A 50 25.36 -17.05 -6.64
N SER A 51 24.88 -17.72 -7.69
CA SER A 51 23.48 -17.66 -8.13
C SER A 51 22.50 -18.09 -7.04
N TYR A 52 22.81 -19.17 -6.32
CA TYR A 52 21.99 -19.62 -5.19
C TYR A 52 21.94 -18.60 -4.05
N ASN A 53 23.08 -18.00 -3.69
CA ASN A 53 23.12 -16.95 -2.68
C ASN A 53 22.26 -15.74 -3.07
N ILE A 54 22.30 -15.33 -4.34
CA ILE A 54 21.45 -14.23 -4.81
C ILE A 54 19.97 -14.62 -4.78
N ARG A 55 19.63 -15.86 -5.15
CA ARG A 55 18.26 -16.37 -5.07
C ARG A 55 17.71 -16.31 -3.63
N LEU A 56 18.52 -16.71 -2.65
CA LEU A 56 18.15 -16.56 -1.22
C LEU A 56 17.90 -15.09 -0.85
N ARG A 57 18.77 -14.18 -1.31
CA ARG A 57 18.59 -12.73 -1.07
C ARG A 57 17.30 -12.21 -1.71
N LEU A 58 16.99 -12.61 -2.94
CA LEU A 58 15.75 -12.24 -3.63
C LEU A 58 14.52 -12.70 -2.83
N SER A 59 14.48 -13.96 -2.39
CA SER A 59 13.37 -14.47 -1.58
C SER A 59 13.18 -13.71 -0.26
N ILE A 60 14.28 -13.32 0.41
CA ILE A 60 14.21 -12.51 1.63
C ILE A 60 13.66 -11.12 1.32
N LEU A 61 14.18 -10.44 0.28
CA LEU A 61 13.72 -9.11 -0.11
C LEU A 61 12.24 -9.11 -0.49
N ASP A 62 11.76 -10.13 -1.20
CA ASP A 62 10.34 -10.30 -1.51
C ASP A 62 9.48 -10.43 -0.25
N GLY A 63 9.90 -11.29 0.70
CA GLY A 63 9.21 -11.46 1.97
C GLY A 63 9.12 -10.17 2.78
N VAL A 64 10.23 -9.42 2.87
CA VAL A 64 10.28 -8.13 3.58
C VAL A 64 9.42 -7.07 2.88
N ARG A 65 9.44 -7.02 1.54
CA ARG A 65 8.57 -6.13 0.75
C ARG A 65 7.10 -6.41 1.03
N ASN A 66 6.71 -7.69 1.03
CA ASN A 66 5.34 -8.09 1.31
C ASN A 66 4.91 -7.71 2.73
N MET A 67 5.80 -7.88 3.71
CA MET A 67 5.56 -7.43 5.09
C MET A 67 5.28 -5.92 5.16
N PHE A 68 6.02 -5.10 4.40
CA PHE A 68 5.76 -3.66 4.35
C PHE A 68 4.47 -3.29 3.61
N TYR A 69 4.06 -4.05 2.60
CA TYR A 69 2.73 -3.86 1.98
C TYR A 69 1.61 -4.12 3.00
N GLU A 70 1.67 -5.23 3.73
CA GLU A 70 0.69 -5.52 4.78
C GLU A 70 0.70 -4.46 5.89
N PHE A 71 1.88 -4.03 6.30
CA PHE A 71 2.03 -2.98 7.32
C PHE A 71 1.45 -1.64 6.83
N ALA A 72 1.71 -1.24 5.60
CA ALA A 72 1.15 -0.04 4.99
C ALA A 72 -0.38 -0.12 4.90
N ALA A 73 -0.93 -1.26 4.48
CA ALA A 73 -2.37 -1.49 4.42
C ALA A 73 -3.03 -1.36 5.79
N LYS A 74 -2.46 -1.98 6.83
CA LYS A 74 -2.93 -1.85 8.22
C LYS A 74 -2.90 -0.40 8.70
N LYS A 75 -1.83 0.35 8.38
CA LYS A 75 -1.71 1.75 8.77
C LYS A 75 -2.67 2.67 8.01
N ALA A 76 -2.93 2.40 6.74
CA ALA A 76 -3.93 3.12 5.97
C ALA A 76 -5.33 2.94 6.57
N ALA A 77 -5.70 1.70 6.94
CA ALA A 77 -6.96 1.44 7.63
C ALA A 77 -7.05 2.19 8.97
N GLU A 78 -5.99 2.15 9.79
CA GLU A 78 -5.94 2.90 11.06
C GLU A 78 -6.09 4.41 10.85
N ILE A 79 -5.49 4.98 9.80
CA ILE A 79 -5.63 6.40 9.46
C ILE A 79 -7.08 6.74 9.14
N ILE A 80 -7.76 5.92 8.34
CA ILE A 80 -9.17 6.15 7.96
C ILE A 80 -10.06 6.12 9.21
N GLU A 81 -9.89 5.11 10.08
CA GLU A 81 -10.64 5.01 11.34
C GLU A 81 -10.39 6.22 12.25
N LEU A 82 -9.13 6.65 12.39
CA LEU A 82 -8.78 7.80 13.22
C LEU A 82 -9.32 9.11 12.63
N GLN A 83 -9.29 9.28 11.30
CA GLN A 83 -9.87 10.44 10.64
C GLN A 83 -11.37 10.52 10.93
N GLN A 84 -12.12 9.43 10.72
CA GLN A 84 -13.54 9.36 11.05
C GLN A 84 -13.80 9.75 12.51
N SER A 85 -13.04 9.19 13.45
CA SER A 85 -13.19 9.52 14.88
C SER A 85 -12.90 10.98 15.23
N VAL A 86 -12.06 11.66 14.45
CA VAL A 86 -11.76 13.10 14.66
C VAL A 86 -12.88 13.95 14.06
N PHE A 87 -13.44 13.56 12.91
CA PHE A 87 -14.54 14.29 12.26
C PHE A 87 -15.88 14.13 12.99
N ASP A 88 -16.21 12.92 13.47
CA ASP A 88 -17.45 12.66 14.20
C ASP A 88 -17.55 13.42 15.53
N VAL A 89 -16.41 13.83 16.11
CA VAL A 89 -16.35 14.65 17.33
C VAL A 89 -16.62 16.14 17.03
N ILE A 90 -16.60 16.55 15.76
CA ILE A 90 -16.78 17.95 15.33
C ILE A 90 -18.25 18.27 14.98
N GLU A 91 -19.15 17.29 14.86
CA GLU A 91 -20.59 17.54 14.67
C GLU A 91 -21.38 17.50 16.00
N PRO A 92 -21.75 18.65 16.60
CA PRO A 92 -23.02 18.73 17.26
C PRO A 92 -24.11 18.77 16.17
N ARG A 93 -24.86 17.68 16.10
CA ARG A 93 -26.19 17.56 15.49
C ARG A 93 -27.00 18.87 15.60
N ASP A 94 -27.02 19.67 14.54
CA ASP A 94 -28.15 20.53 14.18
C ASP A 94 -28.15 20.84 12.67
N VAL A 95 -28.36 19.79 11.87
CA VAL A 95 -28.85 19.99 10.50
C VAL A 95 -30.35 20.22 10.63
N THR A 96 -30.74 21.48 10.76
CA THR A 96 -32.14 21.89 10.62
C THR A 96 -32.61 21.45 9.24
N LEU A 97 -33.64 20.59 9.23
CA LEU A 97 -34.43 20.23 8.06
C LEU A 97 -35.04 21.50 7.46
N GLY A 98 -34.36 22.06 6.45
CA GLY A 98 -34.93 23.01 5.51
C GLY A 98 -35.37 22.25 4.28
N GLU A 99 -36.65 21.92 4.22
CA GLU A 99 -37.32 21.40 3.03
C GLU A 99 -37.04 22.32 1.82
N SER A 100 -36.59 21.73 0.71
CA SER A 100 -36.78 22.28 -0.63
C SER A 100 -36.75 21.12 -1.62
N ASP A 101 -37.96 20.72 -2.00
CA ASP A 101 -38.23 19.84 -3.13
C ASP A 101 -37.66 20.47 -4.42
N SER A 102 -36.85 19.74 -5.16
CA SER A 102 -36.63 20.00 -6.59
C SER A 102 -36.24 18.72 -7.33
N ASP A 103 -37.27 18.13 -7.91
CA ASP A 103 -37.43 17.27 -9.08
C ASP A 103 -36.22 16.60 -9.79
N LEU A 104 -36.52 15.35 -10.13
CA LEU A 104 -35.78 14.35 -10.89
C LEU A 104 -35.50 14.74 -12.35
N SER A 105 -34.29 14.43 -12.83
CA SER A 105 -34.11 13.95 -14.21
C SER A 105 -32.95 12.95 -14.28
N ALA A 106 -33.23 11.78 -14.84
CA ALA A 106 -32.28 10.69 -15.06
C ALA A 106 -31.77 10.69 -16.51
N ASP A 107 -30.46 10.69 -16.68
CA ASP A 107 -29.70 10.30 -17.88
C ASP A 107 -28.43 9.60 -17.34
N ASP A 108 -28.27 8.28 -17.36
CA ASP A 108 -28.05 7.30 -18.44
C ASP A 108 -26.59 7.17 -18.95
N MET A 109 -26.07 5.94 -18.81
CA MET A 109 -24.86 5.26 -19.36
C MET A 109 -23.47 5.89 -19.15
N SER A 110 -22.37 5.17 -18.90
CA SER A 110 -22.06 3.73 -18.93
C SER A 110 -20.74 3.47 -18.19
N VAL A 111 -20.66 2.33 -17.50
CA VAL A 111 -19.43 1.77 -16.91
C VAL A 111 -18.53 1.22 -18.01
N THR A 112 -17.26 1.64 -18.04
CA THR A 112 -16.17 0.85 -18.64
C THR A 112 -15.09 0.63 -17.60
N SER A 113 -15.15 -0.55 -16.97
CA SER A 113 -14.07 -1.17 -16.20
C SER A 113 -12.90 -1.51 -17.13
N ALA A 114 -11.76 -0.85 -16.93
CA ALA A 114 -10.48 -1.30 -17.47
C ALA A 114 -9.74 -2.04 -16.34
N SER A 115 -9.95 -3.35 -16.30
CA SER A 115 -9.14 -4.32 -15.58
C SER A 115 -7.75 -4.37 -16.23
N GLY A 116 -6.74 -3.80 -15.57
CA GLY A 116 -5.33 -4.04 -15.91
C GLY A 116 -4.84 -5.25 -15.14
N SER A 117 -4.95 -6.43 -15.75
CA SER A 117 -4.44 -7.70 -15.27
C SER A 117 -2.90 -7.74 -15.27
N GLU A 118 -2.38 -8.31 -14.18
CA GLU A 118 -1.32 -9.32 -14.13
C GLU A 118 -0.07 -9.12 -14.99
N SER A 119 1.06 -8.88 -14.32
CA SER A 119 2.35 -9.39 -14.79
C SER A 119 2.73 -10.60 -13.94
N ASP A 120 2.37 -11.79 -14.42
CA ASP A 120 2.94 -13.07 -14.02
C ASP A 120 4.44 -13.07 -14.37
N TYR A 121 5.30 -12.98 -13.35
CA TYR A 121 6.70 -13.36 -13.50
C TYR A 121 6.81 -14.85 -13.20
N SER A 122 6.45 -15.68 -14.18
CA SER A 122 6.78 -17.10 -14.17
C SER A 122 8.30 -17.24 -14.23
N ILE A 123 8.90 -17.56 -13.09
CA ILE A 123 10.28 -18.05 -13.04
C ILE A 123 10.21 -19.48 -13.58
N GLU A 124 10.54 -19.65 -14.86
CA GLU A 124 10.85 -20.97 -15.43
C GLU A 124 12.02 -21.57 -14.64
N MET A 125 11.69 -22.54 -13.80
CA MET A 125 12.65 -23.46 -13.20
C MET A 125 12.97 -24.51 -14.26
N CYS A 126 14.04 -24.31 -15.03
CA CYS A 126 14.59 -25.40 -15.84
C CYS A 126 15.38 -26.33 -14.91
N GLU A 127 14.89 -27.56 -14.77
CA GLU A 127 15.60 -28.71 -14.17
C GLU A 127 16.84 -29.10 -14.98
#